data_AF-A0A1L7N878-F1
#
_entry.id   AF-A0A1L7N878-F1
#
_cell.length_a   1.000
_cell.length_b   1.000
_cell.length_c   1.000
_cell.angle_alpha   90.00
_cell.angle_beta   90.00
_cell.angle_gamma   90.00
#
_symmetry.space_group_name_H-M   'P 1'
#
loop_
_entity.id
_entity.type
_entity.pdbx_description
1 polymer ?
#
loop_
_entity_poly.entity_id
_entity_poly.type
_entity_poly.pdbx_seq_one_letter_code
_entity_poly.pdbx_strand_id
1 'polypeptide(L)'
;MDDKEKFTFYEKVFYQELDRKEKLYARLSMPLAMLVAIVTFLSYMLNKAPTTEGGFASVFFWIFYLSTCLMLLIGALYFRAAWSLRDSDRGLPTLMDLETHRLSLRSDYEKYWETPEEADAHFKTVLLNYFIEGATVNAENNDKRGIYLRSLTNYVTSALFVSVLSFLPFYIHQQEQTINDPKATTATSTPDALCKGSPAEERAASTTAAAHPT
;
A
#
# COMPACT_ATOMS: atom_id res chain seq x y z
N MET A 1 -23.75 -40.56 3.95
CA MET A 1 -23.75 -39.36 4.81
C MET A 1 -25.18 -39.11 5.22
N ASP A 2 -25.44 -39.16 6.52
CA ASP A 2 -26.74 -38.87 7.11
C ASP A 2 -27.09 -37.37 6.95
N ASP A 3 -28.37 -37.00 7.03
CA ASP A 3 -28.81 -35.63 6.81
C ASP A 3 -28.33 -34.66 7.90
N LYS A 4 -28.10 -35.16 9.13
CA LYS A 4 -27.45 -34.36 10.18
C LYS A 4 -25.97 -34.11 9.87
N GLU A 5 -25.29 -35.12 9.33
CA GLU A 5 -23.90 -34.99 8.90
C GLU A 5 -23.77 -33.99 7.75
N LYS A 6 -24.63 -34.09 6.71
CA LYS A 6 -24.67 -33.15 5.58
C LYS A 6 -24.86 -31.71 6.04
N PHE A 7 -25.83 -31.49 6.93
CA PHE A 7 -26.11 -30.16 7.48
C PHE A 7 -24.86 -29.58 8.17
N THR A 8 -24.26 -30.35 9.07
CA THR A 8 -23.04 -29.95 9.81
C THR A 8 -21.87 -29.66 8.87
N PHE A 9 -21.74 -30.47 7.82
CA PHE A 9 -20.69 -30.29 6.82
C PHE A 9 -20.88 -29.00 6.01
N TYR A 10 -22.08 -28.72 5.50
CA TYR A 10 -22.32 -27.49 4.74
C TYR A 10 -22.21 -26.24 5.60
N GLU A 11 -22.72 -26.29 6.83
CA GLU A 11 -22.52 -25.22 7.82
C GLU A 11 -21.02 -24.93 8.02
N LYS A 12 -20.22 -25.98 8.23
CA LYS A 12 -18.77 -25.85 8.41
C LYS A 12 -18.10 -25.24 7.18
N VAL A 13 -18.42 -25.70 5.97
CA VAL A 13 -17.84 -25.17 4.74
C VAL A 13 -18.21 -23.69 4.56
N PHE A 14 -19.47 -23.31 4.83
CA PHE A 14 -19.92 -21.93 4.77
C PHE A 14 -19.09 -21.02 5.70
N TYR A 15 -18.92 -21.40 6.97
CA TYR A 15 -18.12 -20.61 7.92
C TYR A 15 -16.63 -20.60 7.58
N GLN A 16 -16.09 -21.69 7.03
CA GLN A 16 -14.71 -21.72 6.53
C GLN A 16 -14.48 -20.71 5.41
N GLU A 17 -15.43 -20.56 4.49
CA GLU A 17 -15.33 -19.57 3.42
C GLU A 17 -15.45 -18.12 3.93
N LEU A 18 -16.23 -17.89 4.99
CA LEU A 18 -16.25 -16.58 5.66
C LEU A 18 -14.90 -16.25 6.34
N ASP A 19 -14.28 -17.21 7.02
CA ASP A 19 -12.95 -17.04 7.62
C ASP A 19 -11.86 -16.83 6.55
N ARG A 20 -11.92 -17.60 5.45
CA ARG A 20 -11.01 -17.43 4.31
C ARG A 20 -11.08 -16.03 3.73
N LYS A 21 -12.29 -15.47 3.61
CA LYS A 21 -12.53 -14.08 3.19
C LYS A 21 -11.83 -13.09 4.12
N GLU A 22 -11.96 -13.21 5.43
CA GLU A 22 -11.32 -12.29 6.38
C GLU A 22 -9.80 -12.33 6.28
N LYS A 23 -9.22 -13.54 6.16
CA LYS A 23 -7.78 -13.71 5.95
C LYS A 23 -7.29 -13.06 4.65
N LEU A 24 -8.08 -13.14 3.58
CA LEU A 24 -7.76 -12.46 2.32
C LEU A 24 -7.83 -10.94 2.48
N TYR A 25 -8.79 -10.39 3.24
CA TYR A 25 -8.84 -8.97 3.53
C TYR A 25 -7.68 -8.48 4.38
N ALA A 26 -7.29 -9.24 5.39
CA ALA A 26 -6.12 -8.90 6.21
C ALA A 26 -4.86 -8.76 5.34
N ARG A 27 -4.71 -9.60 4.30
CA ARG A 27 -3.58 -9.57 3.36
C ARG A 27 -3.57 -8.36 2.42
N LEU A 28 -4.67 -7.63 2.25
CA LEU A 28 -4.71 -6.41 1.43
C LEU A 28 -3.97 -5.23 2.07
N SER A 29 -3.81 -5.24 3.40
CA SER A 29 -3.16 -4.15 4.14
C SER A 29 -1.70 -3.92 3.74
N MET A 30 -0.92 -5.00 3.61
CA MET A 30 0.53 -4.91 3.33
C MET A 30 0.82 -4.35 1.92
N PRO A 31 0.21 -4.86 0.82
CA PRO A 31 0.41 -4.25 -0.50
C PRO A 31 -0.07 -2.80 -0.58
N LEU A 32 -1.15 -2.43 0.12
CA LEU A 32 -1.62 -1.04 0.16
C LEU A 32 -0.59 -0.12 0.83
N ALA A 33 -0.01 -0.53 1.96
CA ALA A 33 1.05 0.21 2.62
C ALA A 33 2.26 0.40 1.70
N MET A 34 2.65 -0.65 0.97
CA MET A 34 3.73 -0.57 -0.01
C MET A 34 3.41 0.38 -1.17
N LEU A 35 2.19 0.38 -1.71
CA LEU A 35 1.76 1.33 -2.73
C LEU A 35 1.98 2.77 -2.25
N VAL A 36 1.50 3.10 -1.04
CA VAL A 36 1.65 4.45 -0.45
C VAL A 36 3.12 4.82 -0.25
N ALA A 37 3.94 3.89 0.23
CA ALA A 37 5.37 4.12 0.43
C ALA A 37 6.09 4.42 -0.91
N ILE A 38 5.82 3.63 -1.96
CA ILE A 38 6.44 3.83 -3.26
C ILE A 38 5.95 5.15 -3.89
N VAL A 39 4.66 5.48 -3.79
CA VAL A 39 4.14 6.78 -4.27
C VAL A 39 4.83 7.96 -3.57
N THR A 40 5.05 7.86 -2.26
CA THR A 40 5.77 8.88 -1.49
C THR A 40 7.22 9.01 -1.97
N PHE A 41 7.90 7.87 -2.18
CA PHE A 41 9.27 7.83 -2.69
C PHE A 41 9.38 8.43 -4.11
N LEU A 42 8.45 8.09 -5.01
CA LEU A 42 8.39 8.68 -6.35
C LEU A 42 8.10 10.18 -6.31
N SER A 43 7.26 10.64 -5.40
CA SER A 43 6.95 12.07 -5.23
C SER A 43 8.19 12.86 -4.80
N TYR A 44 9.00 12.29 -3.91
CA TYR A 44 10.30 12.87 -3.54
C TYR A 44 11.22 13.01 -4.76
N MET A 45 11.40 11.94 -5.55
CA MET A 45 12.28 11.99 -6.73
C MET A 45 11.77 12.96 -7.81
N LEU A 46 10.45 13.07 -7.97
CA LEU A 46 9.84 13.97 -8.96
C LEU A 46 10.21 15.43 -8.73
N ASN A 47 10.29 15.88 -7.48
CA ASN A 47 10.64 17.26 -7.14
C ASN A 47 12.06 17.67 -7.59
N LYS A 48 12.94 16.70 -7.82
CA LYS A 48 14.32 16.93 -8.28
C LYS A 48 14.63 16.13 -9.54
N ALA A 49 13.61 15.84 -10.34
CA ALA A 49 13.75 15.00 -11.51
C ALA A 49 14.70 15.64 -12.53
N PRO A 50 15.55 14.83 -13.19
CA PRO A 50 16.38 15.33 -14.28
C PRO A 50 15.54 15.87 -15.43
N THR A 51 15.98 17.00 -15.99
CA THR A 51 15.40 17.57 -17.21
C THR A 51 15.78 16.73 -18.44
N THR A 52 15.03 16.86 -19.53
CA THR A 52 15.27 16.13 -20.78
C THR A 52 16.62 16.41 -21.44
N GLU A 53 17.33 17.45 -20.98
CA GLU A 53 18.67 17.81 -21.45
C GLU A 53 19.79 17.07 -20.68
N GLY A 54 19.47 16.33 -19.62
CA GLY A 54 20.41 15.65 -18.70
C GLY A 54 21.05 14.35 -19.23
N GLY A 55 21.24 14.22 -20.54
CA GLY A 55 21.91 13.07 -21.15
C GLY A 55 21.24 11.70 -20.90
N PHE A 56 21.99 10.62 -21.09
CA PHE A 56 21.46 9.25 -21.00
C PHE A 56 20.87 8.90 -19.62
N ALA A 57 21.45 9.41 -18.53
CA ALA A 57 20.94 9.17 -17.18
C ALA A 57 19.51 9.69 -16.99
N SER A 58 19.20 10.88 -17.53
CA SER A 58 17.84 11.43 -17.50
C SER A 58 16.84 10.54 -18.22
N VAL A 59 17.20 10.03 -19.40
CA VAL A 59 16.33 9.13 -20.18
C VAL A 59 16.03 7.85 -19.41
N PHE A 60 17.05 7.20 -18.83
CA PHE A 60 16.85 5.99 -18.03
C PHE A 60 16.04 6.23 -16.76
N PHE A 61 16.23 7.39 -16.10
CA PHE A 61 15.39 7.79 -14.98
C PHE A 61 13.91 7.79 -15.37
N TRP A 62 13.55 8.49 -16.44
CA TRP A 62 12.15 8.59 -16.88
C TRP A 62 11.56 7.25 -17.31
N ILE A 63 12.34 6.39 -17.96
CA ILE A 63 11.89 5.04 -18.34
C ILE A 63 11.52 4.23 -17.08
N PHE A 64 12.41 4.15 -16.09
CA PHE A 64 12.13 3.40 -14.87
C PHE A 64 11.05 4.05 -14.01
N TYR A 65 11.02 5.38 -13.93
CA TYR A 65 10.01 6.15 -13.21
C TYR A 65 8.61 5.87 -13.78
N LEU A 66 8.42 6.05 -15.09
CA LEU A 66 7.14 5.83 -15.76
C LEU A 66 6.72 4.36 -15.73
N SER A 67 7.68 3.44 -15.88
CA SER A 67 7.41 2.00 -15.71
C SER A 67 6.91 1.70 -14.29
N THR A 68 7.51 2.32 -13.27
CA THR A 68 7.05 2.18 -11.89
C THR A 68 5.62 2.71 -11.74
N CYS A 69 5.33 3.92 -12.25
CA CYS A 69 3.98 4.49 -12.23
C CYS A 69 2.94 3.58 -12.88
N LEU A 70 3.27 2.99 -14.05
CA LEU A 70 2.39 2.05 -14.73
C LEU A 70 2.13 0.78 -13.90
N MET A 71 3.17 0.20 -13.30
CA MET A 71 3.03 -0.96 -12.42
C MET A 71 2.18 -0.65 -11.18
N LEU A 72 2.36 0.53 -10.57
CA LEU A 72 1.53 0.97 -9.45
C LEU A 72 0.06 1.16 -9.85
N LEU A 73 -0.20 1.73 -11.03
CA LEU A 73 -1.56 1.89 -11.56
C LEU A 73 -2.22 0.53 -11.75
N ILE A 74 -1.53 -0.42 -12.39
CA ILE A 74 -2.04 -1.78 -12.58
C ILE A 74 -2.27 -2.46 -11.23
N GLY A 75 -1.34 -2.31 -10.28
CA GLY A 75 -1.50 -2.78 -8.91
C GLY A 75 -2.77 -2.21 -8.25
N ALA A 76 -2.99 -0.90 -8.34
CA ALA A 76 -4.18 -0.24 -7.79
C ALA A 76 -5.48 -0.76 -8.43
N LEU A 77 -5.49 -1.07 -9.73
CA LEU A 77 -6.64 -1.70 -10.40
C LEU A 77 -6.93 -3.10 -9.83
N TYR A 78 -5.90 -3.93 -9.61
CA TYR A 78 -6.08 -5.23 -8.97
C TYR A 78 -6.53 -5.13 -7.50
N PHE A 79 -6.02 -4.15 -6.76
CA PHE A 79 -6.51 -3.84 -5.42
C PHE A 79 -8.01 -3.52 -5.45
N ARG A 80 -8.41 -2.62 -6.36
CA ARG A 80 -9.81 -2.22 -6.54
C ARG A 80 -10.69 -3.40 -6.94
N ALA A 81 -10.21 -4.29 -7.81
CA ALA A 81 -10.92 -5.49 -8.23
C ALA A 81 -11.12 -6.48 -7.08
N ALA A 82 -10.08 -6.73 -6.28
CA ALA A 82 -10.16 -7.57 -5.08
C ALA A 82 -11.13 -6.99 -4.04
N TRP A 83 -11.17 -5.67 -3.90
CA TRP A 83 -12.06 -4.97 -2.98
C TRP A 83 -13.54 -5.03 -3.41
N SER A 84 -13.87 -4.86 -4.69
CA SER A 84 -15.27 -4.90 -5.17
C SER A 84 -15.99 -6.21 -4.87
N LEU A 85 -15.26 -7.33 -4.80
CA LEU A 85 -15.88 -8.63 -4.56
C LEU A 85 -16.60 -8.69 -3.20
N ARG A 86 -16.29 -7.76 -2.28
CA ARG A 86 -16.99 -7.63 -0.99
C ARG A 86 -18.49 -7.48 -1.14
N ASP A 87 -18.92 -6.72 -2.15
CA ASP A 87 -20.33 -6.38 -2.32
C ASP A 87 -21.13 -7.57 -2.87
N SER A 88 -20.45 -8.62 -3.35
CA SER A 88 -21.03 -9.85 -3.88
C SER A 88 -20.95 -11.03 -2.91
N ASP A 89 -20.31 -10.88 -1.75
CA ASP A 89 -20.21 -11.93 -0.74
C ASP A 89 -21.59 -12.16 -0.09
N ARG A 90 -21.94 -13.42 0.16
CA ARG A 90 -23.22 -13.83 0.76
C ARG A 90 -23.03 -14.15 2.23
N GLY A 91 -23.99 -13.70 3.05
CA GLY A 91 -24.10 -14.02 4.46
C GLY A 91 -25.46 -14.63 4.77
N LEU A 92 -25.62 -15.07 6.02
CA LEU A 92 -26.94 -15.44 6.51
C LEU A 92 -27.81 -14.18 6.72
N PRO A 93 -29.14 -14.29 6.56
CA PRO A 93 -30.07 -13.31 7.11
C PRO A 93 -29.88 -13.17 8.62
N THR A 94 -30.44 -12.11 9.21
CA THR A 94 -30.34 -11.95 10.66
C THR A 94 -31.06 -13.09 11.37
N LEU A 95 -30.66 -13.40 12.61
CA LEU A 95 -31.35 -14.42 13.41
C LEU A 95 -32.82 -14.08 13.62
N MET A 96 -33.17 -12.79 13.71
CA MET A 96 -34.55 -12.34 13.82
C MET A 96 -35.34 -12.65 12.55
N ASP A 97 -34.76 -12.40 11.37
CA ASP A 97 -35.40 -12.71 10.09
C ASP A 97 -35.61 -14.22 9.92
N LEU A 98 -34.59 -15.01 10.30
CA LEU A 98 -34.66 -16.48 10.25
C LEU A 98 -35.74 -17.01 11.19
N GLU A 99 -35.81 -16.53 12.42
CA GLU A 99 -36.81 -16.97 13.40
C GLU A 99 -38.22 -16.52 12.99
N THR A 100 -38.36 -15.29 12.49
CA THR A 100 -39.63 -14.78 11.95
C THR A 100 -40.10 -15.66 10.79
N HIS A 101 -39.19 -16.03 9.88
CA HIS A 101 -39.51 -16.92 8.78
C HIS A 101 -39.91 -18.32 9.26
N ARG A 102 -39.21 -18.88 10.26
CA ARG A 102 -39.54 -20.18 10.86
C ARG A 102 -40.94 -20.17 11.48
N LEU A 103 -41.27 -19.14 12.25
CA LEU A 103 -42.58 -18.99 12.89
C LEU A 103 -43.69 -18.79 11.86
N SER A 104 -43.45 -17.97 10.83
CA SER A 104 -44.40 -17.79 9.71
C SER A 104 -44.67 -19.11 9.01
N LEU A 105 -43.62 -19.86 8.67
CA LEU A 105 -43.74 -21.14 7.97
C LEU A 105 -44.55 -22.14 8.80
N ARG A 106 -44.30 -22.21 10.11
CA ARG A 106 -45.08 -23.05 11.02
C ARG A 106 -46.54 -22.64 11.07
N SER A 107 -46.84 -21.34 11.20
CA SER A 107 -48.21 -20.85 11.20
C SER A 107 -48.94 -21.15 9.89
N ASP A 108 -48.25 -21.07 8.75
CA ASP A 108 -48.83 -21.38 7.45
C ASP A 108 -49.15 -22.88 7.33
N TYR A 109 -48.22 -23.74 7.75
CA TYR A 109 -48.40 -25.20 7.81
C TYR A 109 -49.57 -25.60 8.72
N GLU A 110 -49.68 -25.02 9.92
CA GLU A 110 -50.80 -25.27 10.84
C GLU A 110 -52.16 -24.82 10.25
N LYS A 111 -52.16 -23.82 9.37
CA LYS A 111 -53.40 -23.24 8.82
C LYS A 111 -53.86 -23.90 7.52
N TYR A 112 -52.93 -24.30 6.66
CA TYR A 112 -53.25 -24.72 5.28
C TYR A 112 -52.80 -26.13 4.92
N TRP A 113 -52.03 -26.82 5.77
CA TRP A 113 -51.54 -28.18 5.53
C TRP A 113 -51.99 -29.16 6.62
N GLU A 114 -52.09 -30.43 6.24
CA GLU A 114 -52.43 -31.53 7.17
C GLU A 114 -51.20 -32.08 7.91
N THR A 115 -50.00 -31.61 7.58
CA THR A 115 -48.70 -32.06 8.12
C THR A 115 -47.92 -30.93 8.83
N PRO A 116 -48.49 -30.29 9.87
CA PRO A 116 -47.85 -29.16 10.56
C PRO A 116 -46.44 -29.46 11.10
N GLU A 117 -46.15 -30.72 11.40
CA GLU A 117 -44.85 -31.24 11.82
C GLU A 117 -43.74 -31.13 10.76
N GLU A 118 -44.08 -31.00 9.48
CA GLU A 118 -43.09 -30.88 8.38
C GLU A 118 -42.50 -29.47 8.26
N ALA A 119 -43.11 -28.46 8.89
CA ALA A 119 -42.67 -27.07 8.80
C ALA A 119 -41.20 -26.89 9.21
N ASP A 120 -40.78 -27.52 10.31
CA ASP A 120 -39.40 -27.43 10.81
C ASP A 120 -38.41 -28.14 9.86
N ALA A 121 -38.83 -29.24 9.20
CA ALA A 121 -38.01 -29.92 8.20
C ALA A 121 -37.83 -29.07 6.93
N HIS A 122 -38.89 -28.38 6.51
CA HIS A 122 -38.82 -27.45 5.38
C HIS A 122 -37.95 -26.23 5.73
N PHE A 123 -38.09 -25.66 6.92
CA PHE A 123 -37.21 -24.59 7.39
C PHE A 123 -35.73 -25.03 7.43
N LYS A 124 -35.45 -26.25 7.89
CA LYS A 124 -34.10 -26.82 7.87
C LYS A 124 -33.53 -26.88 6.44
N THR A 125 -34.37 -27.21 5.46
CA THR A 125 -33.98 -27.19 4.03
C THR A 125 -33.69 -25.78 3.54
N VAL A 126 -34.47 -24.79 3.94
CA VAL A 126 -34.22 -23.37 3.63
C VAL A 126 -32.86 -22.94 4.19
N LEU A 127 -32.55 -23.27 5.45
CA LEU A 127 -31.27 -22.94 6.07
C LEU A 127 -30.10 -23.66 5.37
N LEU A 128 -30.28 -24.92 4.97
CA LEU A 128 -29.30 -25.67 4.19
C LEU A 128 -28.99 -24.97 2.86
N ASN A 129 -30.01 -24.44 2.17
CA ASN A 129 -29.83 -23.71 0.92
C ASN A 129 -29.00 -22.44 1.11
N TYR A 130 -29.20 -21.70 2.22
CA TYR A 130 -28.34 -20.57 2.54
C TYR A 130 -26.87 -20.96 2.72
N PHE A 131 -26.60 -22.10 3.38
CA PHE A 131 -25.22 -22.59 3.51
C PHE A 131 -24.61 -22.96 2.17
N ILE A 132 -25.36 -23.68 1.32
CA ILE A 132 -24.89 -24.12 0.01
C ILE A 132 -24.62 -22.90 -0.88
N GLU A 133 -25.62 -22.04 -1.08
CA GLU A 133 -25.48 -20.84 -1.94
C GLU A 133 -24.38 -19.92 -1.41
N GLY A 134 -24.38 -19.67 -0.10
CA GLY A 134 -23.39 -18.83 0.55
C GLY A 134 -21.98 -19.38 0.40
N ALA A 135 -21.77 -20.67 0.64
CA ALA A 135 -20.48 -21.31 0.48
C ALA A 135 -19.99 -21.27 -0.98
N THR A 136 -20.86 -21.57 -1.94
CA THR A 136 -20.52 -21.57 -3.37
C THR A 136 -20.10 -20.20 -3.85
N VAL A 137 -20.93 -19.17 -3.63
CA VAL A 137 -20.64 -17.80 -4.08
C VAL A 137 -19.40 -17.25 -3.39
N ASN A 138 -19.28 -17.47 -2.07
CA ASN A 138 -18.12 -17.00 -1.32
C ASN A 138 -16.83 -17.70 -1.76
N ALA A 139 -16.86 -19.00 -2.05
CA ALA A 139 -15.71 -19.73 -2.56
C ALA A 139 -15.22 -19.13 -3.89
N GLU A 140 -16.11 -18.94 -4.86
CA GLU A 140 -15.77 -18.34 -6.15
C GLU A 140 -15.20 -16.92 -6.00
N ASN A 141 -15.81 -16.09 -5.15
CA ASN A 141 -15.33 -14.74 -4.88
C ASN A 141 -13.97 -14.77 -4.20
N ASN A 142 -13.77 -15.65 -3.23
CA ASN A 142 -12.50 -15.81 -2.52
C ASN A 142 -11.38 -16.30 -3.46
N ASP A 143 -11.68 -17.19 -4.42
CA ASP A 143 -10.70 -17.64 -5.41
C ASP A 143 -10.28 -16.49 -6.34
N LYS A 144 -11.25 -15.75 -6.89
CA LYS A 144 -10.98 -14.53 -7.68
C LYS A 144 -10.17 -13.52 -6.89
N ARG A 145 -10.55 -13.27 -5.63
CA ARG A 145 -9.84 -12.38 -4.70
C ARG A 145 -8.40 -12.85 -4.49
N GLY A 146 -8.17 -14.15 -4.30
CA GLY A 146 -6.84 -14.73 -4.21
C GLY A 146 -5.97 -14.49 -5.45
N ILE A 147 -6.54 -14.61 -6.65
CA ILE A 147 -5.85 -14.33 -7.92
C ILE A 147 -5.48 -12.85 -8.03
N TYR A 148 -6.42 -11.95 -7.70
CA TYR A 148 -6.17 -10.51 -7.73
C TYR A 148 -5.13 -10.08 -6.70
N LEU A 149 -5.16 -10.63 -5.48
CA LEU A 149 -4.13 -10.37 -4.47
C LEU A 149 -2.75 -10.80 -4.93
N ARG A 150 -2.63 -11.99 -5.53
CA ARG A 150 -1.34 -12.46 -6.06
C ARG A 150 -0.81 -11.52 -7.14
N SER A 151 -1.69 -11.08 -8.05
CA SER A 151 -1.33 -10.13 -9.12
C SER A 151 -0.92 -8.78 -8.54
N LEU A 152 -1.70 -8.22 -7.62
CA LEU A 152 -1.38 -7.00 -6.87
C LEU A 152 0.00 -7.09 -6.23
N THR A 153 0.27 -8.15 -5.45
CA THR A 153 1.57 -8.34 -4.79
C THR A 153 2.70 -8.38 -5.82
N ASN A 154 2.54 -9.12 -6.92
CA ASN A 154 3.56 -9.18 -7.97
C ASN A 154 3.87 -7.81 -8.57
N TYR A 155 2.84 -7.04 -8.96
CA TYR A 155 3.03 -5.70 -9.53
C TYR A 155 3.66 -4.72 -8.53
N VAL A 156 3.24 -4.75 -7.27
CA VAL A 156 3.79 -3.90 -6.21
C VAL A 156 5.25 -4.26 -5.91
N THR A 157 5.58 -5.55 -5.87
CA THR A 157 6.96 -6.01 -5.69
C THR A 157 7.83 -5.63 -6.89
N SER A 158 7.33 -5.79 -8.13
CA SER A 158 8.06 -5.33 -9.32
C SER A 158 8.25 -3.81 -9.31
N ALA A 159 7.21 -3.04 -8.96
CA ALA A 159 7.30 -1.60 -8.81
C ALA A 159 8.35 -1.18 -7.79
N LEU A 160 8.46 -1.89 -6.66
CA LEU A 160 9.50 -1.65 -5.67
C LEU A 160 10.90 -1.78 -6.30
N PHE A 161 11.20 -2.88 -6.98
CA PHE A 161 12.51 -3.08 -7.61
C PHE A 161 12.80 -2.04 -8.69
N VAL A 162 11.85 -1.75 -9.57
CA VAL A 162 12.02 -0.76 -10.64
C VAL A 162 12.15 0.65 -10.08
N SER A 163 11.47 0.96 -8.97
CA SER A 163 11.62 2.26 -8.28
C SER A 163 13.03 2.46 -7.74
N VAL A 164 13.64 1.41 -7.17
CA VAL A 164 15.04 1.46 -6.72
C VAL A 164 15.99 1.61 -7.92
N LEU A 165 15.70 0.96 -9.05
CA LEU A 165 16.50 1.16 -10.27
C LEU A 165 16.39 2.59 -10.81
N SER A 166 15.23 3.25 -10.67
CA SER A 166 15.07 4.66 -11.03
C SER A 166 15.89 5.60 -10.15
N PHE A 167 16.22 5.18 -8.92
CA PHE A 167 17.02 6.00 -8.00
C PHE A 167 18.48 6.14 -8.41
N LEU A 168 19.08 5.13 -9.06
CA LEU A 168 20.48 5.18 -9.48
C LEU A 168 20.79 6.34 -10.45
N PRO A 169 20.10 6.51 -11.59
CA PRO A 169 20.32 7.66 -12.47
C PRO A 169 19.92 8.98 -11.81
N PHE A 170 18.90 8.98 -10.95
CA PHE A 170 18.51 10.16 -10.17
C PHE A 170 19.64 10.63 -9.24
N TYR A 171 20.29 9.71 -8.54
CA TYR A 171 21.38 10.00 -7.63
C TYR A 171 22.61 10.55 -8.36
N ILE A 172 22.97 9.94 -9.49
CA ILE A 172 24.06 10.43 -10.35
C ILE A 172 23.78 11.87 -10.80
N HIS A 173 22.56 12.15 -11.26
CA HIS A 173 22.17 13.49 -11.69
C HIS A 173 22.23 14.52 -10.55
N GLN A 174 21.76 14.15 -9.34
CA GLN A 174 21.89 15.00 -8.15
C GLN A 174 23.37 15.33 -7.87
N GLN A 175 24.27 14.35 -7.98
CA GLN A 175 25.69 14.55 -7.72
C GLN A 175 26.32 15.50 -8.75
N GLU A 176 26.01 15.33 -10.04
CA GLU A 176 26.47 16.24 -11.09
C GLU A 176 26.01 17.68 -10.85
N GLN A 177 24.76 17.89 -10.45
CA GLN A 177 24.25 19.22 -10.11
C GLN A 177 25.02 19.83 -8.92
N THR A 178 25.28 19.06 -7.87
CA THR A 178 26.03 19.56 -6.70
C THR A 178 27.49 19.90 -7.01
N ILE A 179 28.13 19.19 -7.95
CA ILE A 179 29.51 19.48 -8.38
C ILE A 179 29.55 20.74 -9.25
N ASN A 180 28.55 20.95 -10.11
CA ASN A 180 28.49 22.07 -11.05
C ASN A 180 27.93 23.36 -10.44
N ASP A 181 27.43 23.34 -9.21
CA ASP A 181 26.96 24.53 -8.50
C ASP A 181 28.15 25.34 -7.89
N PRO A 182 28.44 26.56 -8.38
CA PRO A 182 29.62 27.34 -7.97
C PRO A 182 29.59 27.85 -6.50
N LYS A 183 28.50 27.62 -5.77
CA LYS A 183 28.40 27.94 -4.33
C LYS A 183 29.18 26.97 -3.43
N ALA A 184 29.58 25.79 -3.91
CA ALA A 184 30.40 24.84 -3.15
C ALA A 184 31.91 25.10 -3.28
N THR A 185 32.36 25.78 -4.34
CA THR A 185 33.80 25.99 -4.61
C THR A 185 34.41 27.17 -3.84
N THR A 186 33.61 28.03 -3.21
CA THR A 186 34.12 29.22 -2.50
C THR A 186 34.54 28.97 -1.05
N ALA A 187 34.38 27.76 -0.52
CA ALA A 187 34.77 27.43 0.87
C ALA A 187 36.18 26.85 1.00
N THR A 188 36.93 26.66 -0.10
CA THR A 188 38.27 26.04 -0.04
C THR A 188 39.24 26.68 -1.03
N SER A 189 39.52 27.97 -0.85
CA SER A 189 40.75 28.57 -1.36
C SER A 189 41.18 29.73 -0.46
N THR A 190 41.91 29.42 0.60
CA THR A 190 42.82 30.40 1.22
C THR A 190 44.15 30.26 0.47
N PRO A 191 44.60 31.25 -0.33
CA PRO A 191 45.92 31.20 -0.92
C PRO A 191 46.96 31.61 0.11
N ASP A 192 48.03 30.83 0.17
CA ASP A 192 49.31 31.22 0.75
C ASP A 192 49.74 32.61 0.27
N ALA A 193 50.00 33.52 1.21
CA ALA A 193 50.70 34.78 0.96
C ALA A 193 51.90 34.88 1.91
N LEU A 194 53.03 34.37 1.43
CA LEU A 194 54.35 34.59 1.99
C LEU A 194 55.20 35.29 0.92
N CYS A 195 55.48 36.59 1.07
CA CYS A 195 56.71 37.18 0.53
C CYS A 195 57.09 38.50 1.22
N LYS A 196 58.36 38.57 1.62
CA LYS A 196 59.09 39.62 2.34
C LYS A 196 59.44 40.84 1.46
N GLY A 197 59.68 42.00 2.09
CA GLY A 197 60.55 43.06 1.56
C GLY A 197 60.49 44.42 2.29
N SER A 198 61.44 44.67 3.20
CA SER A 198 61.84 45.97 3.83
C SER A 198 62.52 46.92 2.78
N PRO A 199 62.94 48.21 2.99
CA PRO A 199 63.42 48.85 4.25
C PRO A 199 63.27 50.40 4.46
N ALA A 200 63.84 50.87 5.60
CA ALA A 200 64.22 52.25 6.02
C ALA A 200 63.08 53.16 6.56
N GLU A 201 63.19 54.00 7.59
CA GLU A 201 64.28 54.74 8.28
C GLU A 201 63.68 55.28 9.62
N GLU A 202 64.22 54.96 10.81
CA GLU A 202 65.11 55.78 11.67
C GLU A 202 64.45 56.81 12.65
N ARG A 203 64.90 56.75 13.92
CA ARG A 203 64.82 57.70 15.07
C ARG A 203 63.46 57.92 15.76
N ALA A 204 63.37 58.25 17.05
CA ALA A 204 64.18 58.15 18.27
C ALA A 204 63.33 58.82 19.38
N ALA A 205 63.35 58.26 20.60
CA ALA A 205 63.15 58.88 21.92
C ALA A 205 62.03 59.95 22.16
N SER A 206 61.16 59.71 23.16
CA SER A 206 61.03 60.59 24.35
C SER A 206 60.08 60.03 25.43
N THR A 207 60.71 59.65 26.53
CA THR A 207 60.40 59.69 27.98
C THR A 207 59.12 60.38 28.55
N THR A 208 58.58 59.70 29.58
CA THR A 208 58.07 60.15 30.92
C THR A 208 56.68 60.72 31.20
N ALA A 209 56.17 60.22 32.35
CA ALA A 209 55.39 60.87 33.43
C ALA A 209 53.87 61.07 33.20
N ALA A 210 52.97 60.41 33.92
CA ALA A 210 52.63 60.43 35.36
C ALA A 210 51.33 61.22 35.63
N ALA A 211 50.62 60.79 36.68
CA ALA A 211 49.56 61.48 37.43
C ALA A 211 48.08 61.12 37.14
N HIS A 212 47.53 60.26 38.02
CA HIS A 212 46.25 60.48 38.73
C HIS A 212 46.23 61.90 39.36
N PRO A 213 45.09 62.58 39.56
CA PRO A 213 43.94 62.15 40.39
C PRO A 213 42.59 62.51 39.71
N THR A 214 41.38 62.19 40.18
CA THR A 214 40.76 62.11 41.52
C THR A 214 39.60 61.12 41.49
#